data_AF-A0AAN8XQB8-F1
#
_entry.id   AF-A0AAN8XQB8-F1
#
_cell.length_a   1.000
_cell.length_b   1.000
_cell.length_c   1.000
_cell.angle_alpha   90.00
_cell.angle_beta   90.00
_cell.angle_gamma   90.00
#
_symmetry.space_group_name_H-M   'P 1'
#
loop_
_entity.id
_entity.type
_entity.pdbx_description
1 polymer ?
#
loop_
_entity_poly.entity_id
_entity_poly.type
_entity_poly.pdbx_seq_one_letter_code
_entity_poly.pdbx_strand_id
1 'polypeptide(L)'
;MVGDWCYVAKDQNPADCASRGENKTNELEKETTDAEAGKRTTTVHHNAVRAAVEGRVLVLEGIEKAERNVLPVLNNLLENREMHLEDGRFLIPASRYDKLLKEHTKEELDKWKLVRVSDDFRVIALGLPVPKYTGNPLDPPLRSRFQARSISHSTFQVCA
;
A
#
# COMPACT_ATOMS: atom_id res chain seq x y z
N MET A 1 -19.49 4.63 0.71
CA MET A 1 -18.58 4.59 1.87
C MET A 1 -17.26 5.18 1.39
N VAL A 2 -16.93 6.37 1.87
CA VAL A 2 -15.65 7.02 1.58
C VAL A 2 -14.62 6.22 2.36
N GLY A 3 -13.72 5.49 1.69
CA GLY A 3 -12.64 4.81 2.39
C GLY A 3 -11.75 5.87 3.07
N ASP A 4 -11.35 5.61 4.31
CA ASP A 4 -10.50 6.52 5.08
C ASP A 4 -9.05 6.43 4.57
N TRP A 5 -8.77 7.12 3.46
CA TRP A 5 -7.43 7.21 2.86
C TRP A 5 -6.77 8.52 3.29
N CYS A 6 -5.60 8.45 3.92
CA CYS A 6 -4.86 9.64 4.33
C CYS A 6 -3.64 9.84 3.43
N TYR A 7 -3.55 11.03 2.83
CA TYR A 7 -2.36 11.53 2.16
C TYR A 7 -1.66 12.54 3.07
N VAL A 8 -0.38 12.33 3.32
CA VAL A 8 0.45 13.23 4.12
C VAL A 8 1.54 13.82 3.24
N ALA A 9 1.44 15.13 2.99
CA ALA A 9 2.48 15.85 2.28
C ALA A 9 3.60 16.24 3.25
N LYS A 10 4.84 15.83 2.96
CA LYS A 10 6.04 16.32 3.66
C LYS A 10 6.56 17.55 2.94
N ASP A 11 6.74 18.66 3.66
CA ASP A 11 7.47 19.81 3.12
C ASP A 11 8.96 19.66 3.47
N GLN A 12 9.77 19.18 2.53
CA GLN A 12 11.20 18.93 2.72
C GLN A 12 12.00 20.19 2.32
N ASN A 13 12.85 20.74 3.19
CA ASN A 13 13.65 21.92 2.84
C ASN A 13 14.41 21.70 1.50
N PRO A 14 14.36 22.61 0.50
CA PRO A 14 15.03 22.41 -0.79
C PRO A 14 16.54 22.13 -0.71
N ALA A 15 17.21 22.50 0.39
CA ALA A 15 18.62 22.17 0.63
C ALA A 15 18.87 20.67 0.95
N ASP A 16 17.89 19.94 1.50
CA ASP A 16 18.00 18.50 1.79
C ASP A 16 17.85 17.64 0.51
N CYS A 17 17.23 18.19 -0.54
CA CYS A 17 17.05 17.49 -1.81
C CYS A 17 18.36 17.28 -2.58
N ALA A 18 19.35 18.18 -2.41
CA ALA A 18 20.62 18.12 -3.14
C ALA A 18 21.61 17.09 -2.56
N SER A 19 21.42 16.65 -1.32
CA SER A 19 22.33 15.72 -0.63
C SER A 19 21.86 14.26 -0.63
N ARG A 20 20.64 13.99 -1.11
CA ARG A 20 20.13 12.61 -1.20
C ARG A 20 20.47 12.00 -2.55
N GLY A 21 21.75 11.62 -2.67
CA GLY A 21 22.25 10.82 -3.77
C GLY A 21 21.39 9.59 -4.04
N GLU A 22 21.40 9.14 -5.29
CA GLU A 22 20.76 7.93 -5.77
C GLU A 22 21.22 6.72 -4.93
N ASN A 23 20.42 6.33 -3.95
CA ASN A 23 20.57 5.01 -3.35
C ASN A 23 19.95 4.00 -4.32
N LYS A 24 20.78 3.53 -5.27
CA LYS A 24 20.64 2.18 -5.80
C LYS A 24 20.74 1.24 -4.60
N THR A 25 19.66 0.52 -4.31
CA THR A 25 19.61 -0.90 -3.91
C THR A 25 18.18 -1.23 -3.46
N ASN A 26 17.36 -1.80 -4.36
CA ASN A 26 16.42 -2.83 -3.90
C ASN A 26 17.22 -4.13 -3.78
N GLU A 27 18.11 -4.17 -2.79
CA GLU A 27 18.63 -5.41 -2.24
C GLU A 27 17.50 -6.00 -1.39
N LEU A 28 16.62 -6.73 -2.08
CA LEU A 28 15.72 -7.70 -1.48
C LEU A 28 16.54 -8.94 -1.15
N GLU A 29 17.36 -8.90 -0.11
CA GLU A 29 17.95 -10.11 0.48
C GLU A 29 17.83 -10.08 2.01
N LYS A 30 17.07 -11.07 2.50
CA LYS A 30 17.25 -11.93 3.70
C LYS A 30 17.82 -11.28 4.96
N GLU A 31 17.17 -11.41 6.13
CA GLU A 31 17.14 -12.59 7.02
C GLU A 31 16.25 -12.23 8.25
N THR A 32 15.73 -13.07 9.15
CA THR A 32 16.07 -14.40 9.70
C THR A 32 14.84 -14.95 10.45
N THR A 33 14.70 -16.29 10.45
CA THR A 33 14.17 -17.20 11.50
C THR A 33 12.85 -16.85 12.22
N ASP A 34 11.80 -17.67 12.13
CA ASP A 34 11.75 -18.92 12.91
C ASP A 34 11.32 -20.17 12.14
N ALA A 35 11.76 -21.31 12.69
CA ALA A 35 11.66 -22.64 12.13
C ALA A 35 10.33 -23.32 12.49
N GLU A 36 9.63 -23.85 11.49
CA GLU A 36 8.94 -25.13 11.59
C GLU A 36 8.77 -25.74 10.19
N ALA A 37 8.86 -27.06 10.14
CA ALA A 37 9.18 -27.86 8.97
C ALA A 37 8.01 -28.00 7.97
N GLY A 38 8.33 -27.97 6.67
CA GLY A 38 7.45 -28.47 5.61
C GLY A 38 7.21 -27.48 4.46
N LYS A 39 7.93 -27.68 3.35
CA LYS A 39 7.60 -27.19 2.00
C LYS A 39 7.45 -25.66 1.84
N ARG A 40 8.57 -24.94 1.84
CA ARG A 40 8.63 -23.52 1.42
C ARG A 40 8.52 -23.40 -0.10
N THR A 41 7.31 -23.36 -0.64
CA THR A 41 7.05 -22.52 -1.81
C THR A 41 7.16 -21.08 -1.34
N THR A 42 8.30 -20.44 -1.57
CA THR A 42 8.51 -19.02 -1.27
C THR A 42 7.69 -18.19 -2.26
N THR A 43 6.39 -18.09 -2.03
CA THR A 43 5.56 -17.12 -2.72
C THR A 43 6.08 -15.74 -2.30
N VAL A 44 6.68 -15.02 -3.24
CA VAL A 44 7.10 -13.63 -3.04
C VAL A 44 5.82 -12.82 -2.88
N HIS A 45 5.31 -12.76 -1.65
CA HIS A 45 4.06 -12.08 -1.38
C HIS A 45 4.32 -10.58 -1.56
N HIS A 46 3.65 -9.97 -2.53
CA HIS A 46 3.63 -8.51 -2.65
C HIS A 46 3.23 -7.91 -1.30
N ASN A 47 4.07 -7.03 -0.75
CA ASN A 47 3.89 -6.46 0.61
C ASN A 47 2.48 -5.87 0.83
N ALA A 48 1.89 -5.31 -0.22
CA ALA A 48 0.52 -4.79 -0.22
C ALA A 48 -0.54 -5.88 0.01
N VAL A 49 -0.40 -7.04 -0.62
CA VAL A 49 -1.33 -8.17 -0.48
C VAL A 49 -1.27 -8.71 0.94
N ARG A 50 -0.06 -8.90 1.46
CA ARG A 50 0.13 -9.38 2.83
C ARG A 50 -0.48 -8.41 3.84
N ALA A 51 -0.24 -7.11 3.67
CA ALA A 51 -0.87 -6.09 4.51
C ALA A 51 -2.40 -6.10 4.41
N ALA A 52 -2.96 -6.30 3.21
CA ALA A 52 -4.41 -6.38 3.00
C ALA A 52 -5.06 -7.59 3.68
N VAL A 53 -4.40 -8.75 3.62
CA VAL A 53 -4.91 -9.98 4.26
C VAL A 53 -4.78 -9.91 5.78
N GLU A 54 -3.64 -9.44 6.29
CA GLU A 54 -3.36 -9.35 7.71
C GLU A 54 -4.02 -8.13 8.39
N GLY A 55 -4.64 -7.21 7.63
CA GLY A 55 -5.27 -5.99 8.17
C GLY A 55 -4.27 -4.98 8.71
N ARG A 56 -3.10 -4.87 8.08
CA ARG A 56 -2.03 -3.94 8.48
C ARG A 56 -2.16 -2.60 7.77
N VAL A 57 -1.38 -1.62 8.23
CA VAL A 57 -1.24 -0.33 7.55
C VAL A 57 -0.18 -0.46 6.45
N LEU A 58 -0.54 -0.13 5.21
CA LEU A 58 0.40 0.01 4.11
C LEU A 58 0.80 1.48 3.98
N VAL A 59 2.09 1.76 4.07
CA VAL A 59 2.64 3.10 3.85
C VAL A 59 3.25 3.15 2.45
N LEU A 60 2.71 4.01 1.59
CA LEU A 60 3.24 4.28 0.25
C LEU A 60 4.10 5.54 0.33
N GLU A 61 5.43 5.38 0.26
CA GLU A 61 6.35 6.51 0.25
C GLU A 61 6.72 6.93 -1.18
N GLY A 62 6.76 8.23 -1.43
CA GLY A 62 7.24 8.79 -2.69
C GLY A 62 6.26 8.67 -3.84
N ILE A 63 4.95 8.88 -3.58
CA ILE A 63 3.92 8.75 -4.62
C ILE A 63 4.13 9.71 -5.80
N GLU A 64 4.88 10.79 -5.62
CA GLU A 64 5.25 11.72 -6.70
C GLU A 64 6.21 11.11 -7.72
N LYS A 65 6.95 10.05 -7.33
CA LYS A 65 7.89 9.33 -8.22
C LYS A 65 7.29 8.04 -8.78
N ALA A 66 6.08 7.69 -8.37
CA ALA A 66 5.42 6.48 -8.85
C ALA A 66 5.17 6.56 -10.36
N GLU A 67 5.33 5.42 -11.03
CA GLU A 67 4.98 5.30 -12.44
C GLU A 67 3.48 5.48 -12.64
N ARG A 68 3.11 6.09 -13.77
CA ARG A 68 1.71 6.39 -14.12
C ARG A 68 0.81 5.15 -14.16
N ASN A 69 1.37 3.97 -14.39
CA ASN A 69 0.61 2.73 -14.51
C ASN A 69 0.42 2.00 -13.17
N VAL A 70 1.22 2.32 -12.14
CA VAL A 70 1.17 1.61 -10.84
C VAL A 70 0.01 2.11 -9.99
N LEU A 71 -0.22 3.42 -9.95
CA LEU A 71 -1.26 4.01 -9.11
C LEU A 71 -2.69 3.58 -9.54
N PRO A 72 -3.04 3.51 -10.83
CA PRO A 72 -4.33 2.98 -11.27
C PRO A 72 -4.55 1.50 -10.92
N VAL A 73 -3.50 0.67 -10.98
CA VAL A 73 -3.59 -0.75 -10.60
C VAL A 73 -3.87 -0.88 -9.10
N LEU A 74 -3.20 -0.06 -8.27
CA LEU A 74 -3.46 -0.01 -6.84
C LEU A 74 -4.85 0.57 -6.54
N ASN A 75 -5.36 1.51 -7.34
CA ASN A 75 -6.66 2.15 -7.11
C ASN A 75 -7.80 1.13 -6.94
N ASN A 76 -7.78 -0.01 -7.64
CA ASN A 76 -8.80 -1.06 -7.46
C ASN A 76 -8.75 -1.69 -6.05
N LEU A 77 -7.54 -1.93 -5.53
CA LEU A 77 -7.32 -2.42 -4.18
C LEU A 77 -7.68 -1.36 -3.13
N LEU A 78 -7.46 -0.07 -3.42
CA LEU A 78 -7.85 1.01 -2.52
C LEU A 78 -9.38 1.23 -2.54
N GLU A 79 -10.02 1.23 -3.71
CA GLU A 79 -11.44 1.59 -3.84
C GLU A 79 -12.35 0.43 -3.46
N ASN A 80 -12.13 -0.75 -4.05
CA ASN A 80 -13.02 -1.90 -3.90
C ASN A 80 -12.45 -2.97 -2.96
N ARG A 81 -11.18 -2.86 -2.55
CA ARG A 81 -10.44 -3.95 -1.90
C ARG A 81 -10.42 -5.22 -2.76
N GLU A 82 -10.43 -5.01 -4.08
CA GLU A 82 -10.43 -6.07 -5.09
C GLU A 82 -9.18 -5.94 -5.97
N MET A 83 -8.47 -7.05 -6.14
CA MET A 83 -7.28 -7.09 -6.98
C MET A 83 -7.03 -8.51 -7.47
N HIS A 84 -6.70 -8.64 -8.76
CA HIS A 84 -6.22 -9.87 -9.35
C HIS A 84 -4.73 -10.03 -9.08
N LEU A 85 -4.34 -11.18 -8.55
CA LEU A 85 -2.94 -11.57 -8.46
C LEU A 85 -2.54 -12.38 -9.69
N GLU A 86 -1.26 -12.28 -10.05
CA GLU A 86 -0.65 -13.07 -11.13
C GLU A 86 -0.68 -14.59 -10.83
N ASP A 87 -0.75 -14.97 -9.56
CA ASP A 87 -0.94 -16.37 -9.12
C ASP A 87 -2.34 -16.95 -9.44
N GLY A 88 -3.24 -16.14 -9.99
CA GLY A 88 -4.65 -16.47 -10.21
C GLY A 88 -5.52 -16.42 -8.95
N ARG A 89 -4.99 -15.84 -7.86
CA ARG A 89 -5.77 -15.52 -6.66
C ARG A 89 -6.54 -14.22 -6.86
N PHE A 90 -7.71 -14.10 -6.24
CA PHE A 90 -8.53 -12.91 -6.32
C PHE A 90 -8.86 -12.38 -4.93
N LEU A 91 -8.40 -11.16 -4.64
CA LEU A 91 -8.70 -10.48 -3.38
C LEU A 91 -10.13 -9.96 -3.42
N ILE A 92 -10.90 -10.22 -2.37
CA ILE A 92 -12.26 -9.71 -2.20
C ILE A 92 -12.46 -9.09 -0.81
N PRO A 93 -13.32 -8.06 -0.69
CA PRO A 93 -13.61 -7.44 0.59
C PRO A 93 -14.24 -8.43 1.56
N ALA A 94 -13.91 -8.30 2.86
CA ALA A 94 -14.47 -9.10 3.95
C ALA A 94 -15.99 -9.23 3.86
N SER A 95 -16.72 -8.13 3.66
CA SER A 95 -18.18 -8.16 3.59
C SER A 95 -18.73 -9.04 2.46
N ARG A 96 -18.01 -9.17 1.33
CA ARG A 96 -18.41 -10.02 0.20
C ARG A 96 -18.01 -11.46 0.44
N TYR A 97 -16.80 -11.68 0.97
CA TYR A 97 -16.33 -13.01 1.37
C TYR A 97 -17.27 -13.64 2.41
N ASP A 98 -17.67 -12.88 3.42
CA ASP A 98 -18.51 -13.34 4.52
C ASP A 98 -19.97 -13.63 4.07
N LYS A 99 -20.42 -13.05 2.95
CA LYS A 99 -21.69 -13.41 2.29
C LYS A 99 -21.56 -14.74 1.55
N LEU A 100 -20.50 -14.88 0.75
CA LEU A 100 -20.23 -16.11 0.00
C LEU A 100 -20.02 -17.30 0.93
N LEU A 101 -19.40 -17.10 2.09
CA LEU A 101 -19.20 -18.14 3.10
C LEU A 101 -20.52 -18.69 3.69
N LYS A 102 -21.63 -17.93 3.58
CA LYS A 102 -22.95 -18.40 4.03
C LYS A 102 -23.66 -19.25 2.97
N GLU A 103 -23.36 -19.01 1.70
CA GLU A 103 -23.97 -19.69 0.55
C GLU A 103 -23.16 -20.90 0.10
N HIS A 104 -21.83 -20.86 0.29
CA HIS A 104 -20.87 -21.83 -0.22
C HIS A 104 -19.94 -22.34 0.89
N THR A 105 -19.41 -23.55 0.71
CA THR A 105 -18.41 -24.10 1.62
C THR A 105 -17.02 -23.52 1.35
N LYS A 106 -16.13 -23.53 2.35
CA LYS A 106 -14.74 -23.03 2.22
C LYS A 106 -13.98 -23.72 1.07
N GLU A 107 -14.27 -24.99 0.81
CA GLU A 107 -13.63 -25.77 -0.25
C GLU A 107 -13.99 -25.27 -1.66
N GLU A 108 -15.20 -24.73 -1.85
CA GLU A 108 -15.62 -24.11 -3.11
C GLU A 108 -14.95 -22.75 -3.31
N LEU A 109 -14.85 -21.96 -2.24
CA LEU A 109 -14.13 -20.68 -2.20
C LEU A 109 -12.63 -20.86 -2.51
N ASP A 110 -12.02 -21.93 -2.00
CA ASP A 110 -10.62 -22.27 -2.26
C ASP A 110 -10.39 -22.70 -3.72
N LYS A 111 -11.35 -23.42 -4.34
CA LYS A 111 -11.30 -23.73 -5.78
C LYS A 111 -11.32 -22.47 -6.64
N TRP A 112 -12.06 -21.44 -6.20
CA TRP A 112 -12.09 -20.13 -6.85
C TRP A 112 -10.91 -19.23 -6.47
N LYS A 113 -10.00 -19.70 -5.60
CA LYS A 113 -8.80 -18.98 -5.15
C LYS A 113 -9.12 -17.59 -4.58
N LEU A 114 -10.25 -17.47 -3.87
CA LEU A 114 -10.68 -16.22 -3.28
C LEU A 114 -9.94 -15.94 -1.97
N VAL A 115 -9.39 -14.73 -1.84
CA VAL A 115 -8.65 -14.29 -0.66
C VAL A 115 -9.42 -13.16 0.02
N ARG A 116 -9.73 -13.34 1.30
CA ARG A 116 -10.41 -12.34 2.11
C ARG A 116 -9.46 -11.19 2.45
N VAL A 117 -9.86 -9.95 2.16
CA VAL A 117 -9.21 -8.73 2.63
C VAL A 117 -9.81 -8.31 3.97
N SER A 118 -8.97 -7.94 4.93
CA SER A 118 -9.41 -7.46 6.24
C SER A 118 -10.03 -6.06 6.17
N ASP A 119 -11.03 -5.79 7.00
CA ASP A 119 -11.65 -4.47 7.10
C ASP A 119 -10.74 -3.42 7.75
N ASP A 120 -9.76 -3.86 8.55
CA ASP A 120 -8.78 -3.02 9.25
C ASP A 120 -7.63 -2.55 8.35
N PHE A 121 -7.58 -3.02 7.10
CA PHE A 121 -6.58 -2.59 6.14
C PHE A 121 -6.71 -1.08 5.86
N ARG A 122 -5.64 -0.34 6.13
CA ARG A 122 -5.54 1.10 5.91
C ARG A 122 -4.31 1.43 5.09
N VAL A 123 -4.38 2.52 4.33
CA VAL A 123 -3.24 2.97 3.53
C VAL A 123 -2.98 4.45 3.76
N ILE A 124 -1.70 4.74 3.96
CA ILE A 124 -1.17 6.08 4.15
C ILE A 124 -0.22 6.35 3.02
N ALA A 125 -0.50 7.39 2.23
CA ALA A 125 0.39 7.83 1.16
C ALA A 125 1.22 9.03 1.63
N LEU A 126 2.53 8.95 1.49
CA LEU A 126 3.47 10.04 1.73
C LEU A 126 3.98 10.55 0.39
N GLY A 127 3.95 11.86 0.20
CA GLY A 127 4.49 12.46 -1.01
C GLY A 127 4.97 13.89 -0.81
N LEU A 128 5.70 14.38 -1.79
CA LEU A 128 6.11 15.77 -1.87
C LEU A 128 5.10 16.60 -2.67
N PRO A 129 4.85 17.86 -2.28
CA PRO A 129 3.97 18.74 -3.06
C PRO A 129 4.63 19.16 -4.38
N VAL A 130 4.11 18.67 -5.50
CA VAL A 130 4.45 19.13 -6.86
C VAL A 130 3.55 20.33 -7.22
N PRO A 131 4.06 21.44 -7.79
CA PRO A 131 5.32 21.59 -8.55
C PRO A 131 6.54 22.08 -7.75
N LYS A 132 6.46 22.25 -6.43
CA LYS A 132 7.60 22.74 -5.62
C LYS A 132 8.81 21.80 -5.69
N TYR A 133 8.57 20.50 -5.85
CA TYR A 133 9.59 19.46 -6.01
C TYR A 133 9.44 18.70 -7.33
N THR A 134 10.53 18.10 -7.81
CA THR A 134 10.53 17.29 -9.03
C THR A 134 9.71 16.01 -8.84
N GLY A 135 8.72 15.79 -9.68
CA GLY A 135 7.87 14.61 -9.65
C GLY A 135 6.65 14.73 -10.54
N ASN A 136 5.89 13.65 -10.64
CA ASN A 136 4.57 13.67 -11.27
C ASN A 136 3.55 14.18 -10.25
N PRO A 137 2.72 15.17 -10.61
CA PRO A 137 1.62 15.57 -9.74
C PRO A 137 0.65 14.40 -9.58
N LEU A 138 0.06 14.29 -8.38
CA LEU A 138 -0.94 13.27 -8.11
C LEU A 138 -2.14 13.43 -9.05
N ASP A 139 -2.50 12.35 -9.76
CA ASP A 139 -3.60 12.38 -10.73
C ASP A 139 -4.90 12.85 -10.06
N PRO A 140 -5.74 13.66 -10.75
CA PRO A 140 -6.99 14.16 -10.19
C PRO A 140 -7.90 13.11 -9.53
N PRO A 141 -8.08 11.90 -10.09
CA PRO A 141 -8.92 10.86 -9.48
C PRO A 141 -8.39 10.36 -8.14
N LEU A 142 -7.07 10.29 -7.97
CA LEU A 142 -6.47 9.90 -6.69
C LEU A 142 -6.55 11.06 -5.72
N ARG A 143 -6.15 12.26 -6.15
CA ARG A 143 -6.17 13.47 -5.31
C ARG A 143 -7.54 13.76 -4.68
N SER A 144 -8.63 13.46 -5.37
CA SER A 144 -9.99 13.65 -4.83
C SER A 144 -10.41 12.58 -3.82
N ARG A 145 -9.74 11.41 -3.78
CA ARG A 145 -10.08 10.28 -2.91
C ARG A 145 -9.29 10.26 -1.59
N PHE A 146 -8.15 10.93 -1.55
CA PHE A 146 -7.35 11.04 -0.34
C PHE A 146 -7.77 12.26 0.49
N GLN A 147 -7.89 12.06 1.79
CA GLN A 147 -7.84 13.15 2.75
C GLN A 147 -6.39 13.63 2.85
N ALA A 148 -6.12 14.81 2.32
CA ALA A 148 -4.77 15.38 2.34
C ALA A 148 -4.53 16.19 3.61
N ARG A 149 -3.40 15.95 4.27
CA ARG A 149 -2.85 16.78 5.33
C ARG A 149 -1.44 17.20 4.96
N SER A 150 -1.21 18.51 4.89
CA SER A 150 0.15 19.05 4.81
C SER A 150 0.76 19.08 6.21
N ILE A 151 1.97 18.54 6.37
CA ILE A 151 2.71 18.60 7.62
C ILE A 151 3.91 19.52 7.40
N SER A 152 3.93 20.64 8.13
CA SER A 152 5.09 21.53 8.20
C SER A 152 6.19 20.89 9.04
N HIS A 153 7.44 21.23 8.74
CA HIS A 153 8.57 20.80 9.55
C HIS A 153 8.42 21.37 10.97
N SER A 154 8.31 20.50 11.97
CA SER A 154 8.50 20.89 13.37
C SER A 154 9.99 20.93 13.66
N THR A 155 10.52 22.09 14.02
CA THR A 155 11.89 22.16 14.55
C THR A 155 11.87 21.50 15.93
N PHE A 156 12.61 20.40 16.09
CA PHE A 156 12.79 19.80 17.41
C PHE A 156 13.61 20.79 18.24
N GLN A 157 12.96 21.50 19.16
CA GLN A 157 13.68 22.35 20.10
C GLN A 157 14.21 21.43 21.20
N VAL A 158 15.49 21.09 21.12
CA VAL A 158 16.18 20.39 22.21
C VAL A 158 16.23 21.37 23.38
N CYS A 159 15.49 21.08 24.46
CA CYS A 159 15.66 21.80 25.71
C CYS A 159 17.06 21.50 26.25
N ALA A 160 17.87 22.54 26.41
CA ALA A 160 19.20 22.49 27.04
C ALA A 160 19.08 22.38 28.55
#